data_AF-A0A0R1KAI3-F1
#
_entry.id   AF-A0A0R1KAI3-F1
#
_cell.length_a   1.000
_cell.length_b   1.000
_cell.length_c   1.000
_cell.angle_alpha   90.00
_cell.angle_beta   90.00
_cell.angle_gamma   90.00
#
_symmetry.space_group_name_H-M   'P 1'
#
loop_
_entity.id
_entity.type
_entity.pdbx_description
1 polymer ?
#
loop_
_entity_poly.entity_id
_entity_poly.type
_entity_poly.pdbx_seq_one_letter_code
_entity_poly.pdbx_strand_id
1 'polypeptide(L)'
;MADNALTKVARIASKAAQGATYKDAKGNIQIIKPAGDSNYMDFTNFLTSTNGTGGSTGGNTDQNHPAAGADYYAGSLADGEITERYLLYQRDESVAEQTGSQTVTLQRDVGSTFNMVGDGATFLIHLQKTAMTKGTKGSVTDIKLNYDPNNIAKDGYFTTTSPYPIYIKASDLGTKKTLTIPINGIGENLSGKNVKAPQLNVTFNGNGTMTFESVTGYDNDGNSAGATGANYEVVVDVIATFSTQPAVAQLPASVNLFSGSASGDIALSGVSNFFENSMDGIEITLDDYVYFYNLAYSSSIPVYRIKSSNFVLSNTFKISKEELIDGININIILKPFLDSTSVITIPFEQNNGTNEGIVWGNGTDKNFNFKGVTKSNIIIGKSSLSSDFEFTFKNTRAPSFTDNFNWNVLKISPYKN
;
A
#
# COMPACT_ATOMS: atom_id res chain seq x y z
N MET A 1 4.12 -52.71 -29.44
CA MET A 1 2.69 -53.08 -29.55
C MET A 1 1.94 -51.90 -30.14
N ALA A 2 1.20 -52.09 -31.22
CA ALA A 2 0.40 -51.02 -31.84
C ALA A 2 -0.92 -50.86 -31.05
N ASP A 3 -1.16 -49.67 -30.51
CA ASP A 3 -2.42 -49.35 -29.81
C ASP A 3 -3.61 -49.54 -30.77
N ASN A 4 -4.58 -50.36 -30.37
CA ASN A 4 -5.79 -50.58 -31.18
C ASN A 4 -6.68 -49.32 -31.16
N ALA A 5 -7.51 -49.14 -32.19
CA ALA A 5 -8.33 -47.94 -32.36
C ALA A 5 -9.28 -47.69 -31.18
N LEU A 6 -9.77 -48.75 -30.53
CA LEU A 6 -10.63 -48.68 -29.35
C LEU A 6 -9.91 -48.08 -28.15
N THR A 7 -8.65 -48.48 -27.93
CA THR A 7 -7.81 -47.95 -26.84
C THR A 7 -7.48 -46.47 -27.06
N LYS A 8 -7.33 -46.02 -28.30
CA LYS A 8 -7.15 -44.60 -28.63
C LYS A 8 -8.42 -43.78 -28.37
N VAL A 9 -9.59 -44.29 -28.77
CA VAL A 9 -10.88 -43.63 -28.50
C VAL A 9 -11.16 -43.56 -27.00
N ALA A 10 -10.92 -44.63 -26.24
CA ALA A 10 -11.09 -44.65 -24.79
C ALA A 10 -10.17 -43.63 -24.08
N ARG A 11 -8.93 -43.48 -24.55
CA ARG A 11 -7.96 -42.51 -23.98
C ARG A 11 -8.30 -41.05 -24.32
N ILE A 12 -8.98 -40.81 -25.45
CA ILE A 12 -9.54 -39.49 -25.83
C ILE A 12 -10.78 -39.20 -24.99
N ALA A 13 -11.70 -40.16 -24.84
CA ALA A 13 -12.91 -40.02 -24.05
C ALA A 13 -12.61 -39.82 -22.55
N SER A 14 -11.58 -40.49 -22.01
CA SER A 14 -11.18 -40.35 -20.59
C SER A 14 -10.54 -38.99 -20.27
N LYS A 15 -10.17 -38.20 -21.29
CA LYS A 15 -9.60 -36.86 -21.15
C LYS A 15 -10.53 -35.74 -21.64
N ALA A 16 -11.73 -36.09 -22.12
CA ALA A 16 -12.71 -35.12 -22.57
C ALA A 16 -13.34 -34.42 -21.36
N ALA A 17 -13.24 -33.10 -21.33
CA ALA A 17 -13.95 -32.30 -20.33
C ALA A 17 -15.46 -32.36 -20.60
N GLN A 18 -16.29 -32.46 -19.56
CA GLN A 18 -17.76 -32.51 -19.72
C GLN A 18 -18.40 -31.13 -19.94
N GLY A 19 -17.58 -30.08 -20.05
CA GLY A 19 -18.00 -28.68 -20.07
C GLY A 19 -17.95 -28.06 -18.68
N ALA A 20 -18.12 -26.73 -18.62
CA ALA A 20 -18.18 -25.96 -17.39
C ALA A 20 -19.34 -24.97 -17.45
N THR A 21 -19.92 -24.62 -16.30
CA THR A 21 -20.94 -23.59 -16.19
C THR A 21 -20.44 -22.45 -15.33
N TYR A 22 -20.78 -21.21 -15.71
CA TYR A 22 -20.45 -20.01 -14.95
C TYR A 22 -21.59 -19.01 -15.02
N LYS A 23 -21.54 -17.99 -14.17
CA LYS A 23 -22.50 -16.89 -14.14
C LYS A 23 -21.81 -15.63 -14.69
N ASP A 24 -22.39 -15.00 -15.71
CA ASP A 24 -21.83 -13.76 -16.28
C ASP A 24 -22.09 -12.53 -15.40
N ALA A 25 -21.48 -11.38 -15.74
CA ALA A 25 -21.64 -10.11 -15.02
C ALA A 25 -23.10 -9.60 -14.94
N LYS A 26 -24.01 -10.09 -15.81
CA LYS A 26 -25.44 -9.77 -15.80
C LYS A 26 -26.28 -10.80 -15.04
N GLY A 27 -25.62 -11.81 -14.49
CA GLY A 27 -26.25 -12.86 -13.70
C GLY A 27 -26.83 -14.04 -14.49
N ASN A 28 -26.59 -14.12 -15.80
CA ASN A 28 -27.06 -15.25 -16.60
C ASN A 28 -26.10 -16.44 -16.50
N ILE A 29 -26.66 -17.65 -16.56
CA ILE A 29 -25.87 -18.88 -16.59
C ILE A 29 -25.39 -19.12 -18.01
N GLN A 30 -24.08 -19.22 -18.16
CA GLN A 30 -23.39 -19.52 -19.41
C GLN A 30 -22.75 -20.91 -19.34
N ILE A 31 -22.68 -21.58 -20.48
CA ILE A 31 -22.19 -22.96 -20.59
C ILE A 31 -21.00 -22.98 -21.55
N ILE A 32 -19.83 -23.36 -21.04
CA ILE A 32 -18.64 -23.63 -21.82
C ILE A 32 -18.72 -25.08 -22.29
N LYS A 33 -18.91 -25.24 -23.60
CA LYS A 33 -18.85 -26.56 -24.23
C LYS A 33 -17.43 -26.82 -24.72
N PRO A 34 -16.97 -28.08 -24.71
CA PRO A 34 -15.71 -28.44 -25.38
C PRO A 34 -15.76 -28.04 -26.85
N ALA A 35 -14.65 -27.51 -27.38
CA ALA A 35 -14.55 -27.05 -28.75
C ALA A 35 -13.33 -27.66 -29.47
N GLY A 36 -13.48 -27.89 -30.78
CA GLY A 36 -12.44 -28.44 -31.65
C GLY A 36 -12.14 -29.93 -31.44
N ASP A 37 -11.20 -30.46 -32.22
CA ASP A 37 -10.84 -31.89 -32.25
C ASP A 37 -10.13 -32.39 -30.98
N SER A 38 -9.85 -31.49 -30.04
CA SER A 38 -9.07 -31.76 -28.83
C SER A 38 -9.91 -31.99 -27.57
N ASN A 39 -11.24 -31.78 -27.62
CA ASN A 39 -12.16 -31.87 -26.47
C ASN A 39 -11.74 -31.04 -25.23
N TYR A 40 -10.97 -29.97 -25.44
CA TYR A 40 -10.63 -29.03 -24.38
C TYR A 40 -11.72 -27.96 -24.21
N MET A 41 -11.82 -27.43 -22.99
CA MET A 41 -12.70 -26.30 -22.70
C MET A 41 -12.07 -25.02 -23.24
N ASP A 42 -12.84 -24.25 -24.01
CA ASP A 42 -12.46 -22.92 -24.48
C ASP A 42 -12.95 -21.86 -23.49
N PHE A 43 -12.02 -21.33 -22.69
CA PHE A 43 -12.30 -20.31 -21.69
C PHE A 43 -12.24 -18.87 -22.23
N THR A 44 -12.09 -18.67 -23.55
CA THR A 44 -11.98 -17.33 -24.13
C THR A 44 -13.21 -16.48 -23.80
N ASN A 45 -14.41 -17.05 -23.97
CA ASN A 45 -15.66 -16.35 -23.67
C ASN A 45 -15.88 -16.17 -22.16
N PHE A 46 -15.38 -17.08 -21.32
CA PHE A 46 -15.40 -16.94 -19.86
C PHE A 46 -14.58 -15.71 -19.47
N LEU A 47 -13.32 -15.64 -19.90
CA LEU A 47 -12.42 -14.51 -19.65
C LEU A 47 -13.06 -13.18 -20.09
N THR A 48 -13.67 -13.11 -21.28
CA THR A 48 -14.29 -11.87 -21.77
C THR A 48 -15.63 -11.48 -21.10
N SER A 49 -16.29 -12.40 -20.40
CA SER A 49 -17.63 -12.17 -19.82
C SER A 49 -17.67 -12.18 -18.29
N THR A 50 -16.62 -12.69 -17.65
CA THR A 50 -16.39 -12.59 -16.20
C THR A 50 -15.32 -11.57 -15.84
N ASN A 51 -14.32 -11.35 -16.71
CA ASN A 51 -13.45 -10.17 -16.59
C ASN A 51 -14.03 -9.13 -17.54
N GLY A 52 -14.39 -7.97 -16.99
CA GLY A 52 -14.82 -6.83 -17.77
C GLY A 52 -13.84 -6.60 -18.91
N THR A 53 -14.38 -6.32 -20.10
CA THR A 53 -13.57 -5.76 -21.18
C THR A 53 -12.89 -4.53 -20.62
N GLY A 54 -11.56 -4.59 -20.44
CA GLY A 54 -10.74 -3.46 -20.05
C GLY A 54 -11.11 -2.23 -20.86
N GLY A 55 -11.20 -1.10 -20.16
CA GLY A 55 -11.67 0.21 -20.58
C GLY A 55 -11.88 0.42 -22.08
N SER A 56 -13.16 0.55 -22.47
CA SER A 56 -13.50 1.17 -23.75
C SER A 56 -12.87 2.56 -23.83
N THR A 57 -11.97 2.71 -24.79
CA THR A 57 -11.47 3.98 -25.30
C THR A 57 -12.65 4.84 -25.75
N GLY A 58 -12.90 5.92 -25.01
CA GLY A 58 -13.56 7.12 -25.52
C GLY A 58 -15.09 7.09 -25.53
N GLY A 59 -15.67 8.06 -24.83
CA GLY A 59 -16.96 8.64 -25.21
C GLY A 59 -18.18 7.80 -24.87
N ASN A 60 -18.42 7.54 -23.59
CA ASN A 60 -19.79 7.41 -23.13
C ASN A 60 -19.92 8.15 -21.80
N THR A 61 -20.92 9.01 -21.68
CA THR A 61 -21.27 9.70 -20.44
C THR A 61 -21.87 8.70 -19.47
N ASP A 62 -21.05 7.82 -18.89
CA ASP A 62 -21.44 7.11 -17.67
C ASP A 62 -21.51 8.14 -16.54
N GLN A 63 -22.69 8.23 -15.94
CA GLN A 63 -23.02 9.18 -14.88
C GLN A 63 -22.24 8.91 -13.58
N ASN A 64 -21.51 7.77 -13.54
CA ASN A 64 -20.60 7.39 -12.46
C ASN A 64 -19.13 7.73 -12.75
N HIS A 65 -18.81 8.45 -13.84
CA HIS A 65 -17.45 8.93 -14.05
C HIS A 65 -17.10 10.03 -13.02
N PRO A 66 -15.99 9.88 -12.29
CA PRO A 66 -15.53 10.89 -11.36
C PRO A 66 -14.97 12.11 -12.11
N ALA A 67 -14.86 13.23 -11.39
CA ALA A 67 -14.38 14.51 -11.92
C ALA A 67 -13.00 14.39 -12.60
N ALA A 68 -12.65 15.39 -13.40
CA ALA A 68 -11.35 15.49 -14.08
C ALA A 68 -10.18 15.11 -13.14
N GLY A 69 -9.33 14.19 -13.60
CA GLY A 69 -8.19 13.68 -12.84
C GLY A 69 -8.37 12.29 -12.20
N ALA A 70 -9.51 11.62 -12.38
CA ALA A 70 -9.69 10.21 -12.02
C ALA A 70 -10.22 9.42 -13.22
N ASP A 71 -9.30 8.93 -14.05
CA ASP A 71 -9.61 8.21 -15.30
C ASP A 71 -9.99 6.72 -15.09
N TYR A 72 -9.77 6.21 -13.88
CA TYR A 72 -9.96 4.81 -13.52
C TYR A 72 -10.97 4.66 -12.39
N TYR A 73 -11.74 3.58 -12.41
CA TYR A 73 -12.82 3.34 -11.48
C TYR A 73 -12.34 2.61 -10.22
N ALA A 74 -13.08 2.80 -9.13
CA ALA A 74 -12.83 2.14 -7.85
C ALA A 74 -13.07 0.62 -7.97
N GLY A 75 -11.99 -0.14 -8.08
CA GLY A 75 -12.03 -1.58 -8.34
C GLY A 75 -10.84 -2.02 -9.20
N SER A 76 -10.44 -1.18 -10.17
CA SER A 76 -9.35 -1.47 -11.13
C SER A 76 -8.07 -1.97 -10.43
N LEU A 77 -7.70 -1.33 -9.31
CA LEU A 77 -6.54 -1.75 -8.54
C LEU A 77 -6.77 -3.09 -7.80
N ALA A 78 -7.92 -3.28 -7.17
CA ALA A 78 -8.26 -4.52 -6.47
C ALA A 78 -8.31 -5.72 -7.44
N ASP A 79 -8.86 -5.52 -8.63
CA ASP A 79 -8.95 -6.52 -9.71
C ASP A 79 -7.61 -6.74 -10.45
N GLY A 80 -6.60 -5.90 -10.16
CA GLY A 80 -5.25 -6.00 -10.70
C GLY A 80 -5.11 -5.53 -12.15
N GLU A 81 -6.02 -4.67 -12.60
CA GLU A 81 -5.96 -4.01 -13.90
C GLU A 81 -4.89 -2.91 -13.97
N ILE A 82 -4.40 -2.46 -12.82
CA ILE A 82 -3.31 -1.47 -12.70
C ILE A 82 -2.00 -2.18 -12.34
N THR A 83 -0.95 -1.90 -13.11
CA THR A 83 0.40 -2.48 -12.99
C THR A 83 1.50 -1.42 -13.16
N GLU A 84 2.76 -1.84 -13.14
CA GLU A 84 3.95 -1.04 -13.45
C GLU A 84 4.01 0.28 -12.68
N ARG A 85 3.74 0.17 -11.38
CA ARG A 85 3.74 1.31 -10.47
C ARG A 85 5.14 1.56 -9.94
N TYR A 86 5.81 2.55 -10.52
CA TYR A 86 7.15 2.97 -10.13
C TYR A 86 7.10 4.30 -9.42
N LEU A 87 7.87 4.44 -8.34
CA LEU A 87 7.96 5.69 -7.61
C LEU A 87 8.53 6.81 -8.50
N LEU A 88 7.84 7.95 -8.51
CA LEU A 88 8.30 9.20 -9.13
C LEU A 88 8.62 10.26 -8.08
N TYR A 89 7.90 10.28 -6.97
CA TYR A 89 8.15 11.20 -5.86
C TYR A 89 7.57 10.60 -4.58
N GLN A 90 8.28 10.80 -3.48
CA GLN A 90 7.79 10.55 -2.13
C GLN A 90 8.14 11.74 -1.26
N ARG A 91 7.18 12.18 -0.46
CA ARG A 91 7.37 13.23 0.54
C ARG A 91 8.36 12.80 1.61
N ASP A 92 9.23 13.72 2.01
CA ASP A 92 10.08 13.56 3.18
C ASP A 92 9.32 13.97 4.44
N GLU A 93 8.80 12.98 5.19
CA GLU A 93 8.05 13.19 6.42
C GLU A 93 8.90 13.75 7.58
N SER A 94 10.23 13.80 7.43
CA SER A 94 11.12 14.41 8.44
C SER A 94 11.14 15.94 8.35
N VAL A 95 10.62 16.50 7.26
CA VAL A 95 10.57 17.94 7.01
C VAL A 95 9.16 18.45 7.27
N ALA A 96 9.06 19.66 7.83
CA ALA A 96 7.77 20.30 8.03
C ALA A 96 7.02 20.47 6.70
N GLU A 97 5.74 20.11 6.73
CA GLU A 97 4.87 20.18 5.56
C GLU A 97 4.76 21.61 5.03
N GLN A 98 4.85 21.74 3.71
CA GLN A 98 4.65 23.00 3.02
C GLN A 98 3.26 23.01 2.41
N THR A 99 2.45 24.05 2.66
CA THR A 99 1.07 24.13 2.16
C THR A 99 0.92 25.02 0.93
N GLY A 100 2.02 25.63 0.48
CA GLY A 100 2.07 26.43 -0.74
C GLY A 100 2.37 25.60 -2.00
N SER A 101 2.62 26.31 -3.11
CA SER A 101 3.11 25.68 -4.35
C SER A 101 4.48 25.04 -4.13
N GLN A 102 4.62 23.78 -4.53
CA GLN A 102 5.83 22.98 -4.39
C GLN A 102 6.25 22.46 -5.76
N THR A 103 7.54 22.55 -6.07
CA THR A 103 8.10 21.93 -7.28
C THR A 103 9.06 20.84 -6.88
N VAL A 104 8.80 19.63 -7.35
CA VAL A 104 9.58 18.43 -7.03
C VAL A 104 10.28 17.92 -8.28
N THR A 105 11.48 17.36 -8.09
CA THR A 105 12.16 16.62 -9.15
C THR A 105 11.70 15.18 -9.11
N LEU A 106 11.32 14.64 -10.27
CA LEU A 106 10.86 13.25 -10.38
C LEU A 106 12.08 12.31 -10.36
N GLN A 107 11.95 11.19 -9.65
CA GLN A 107 13.02 10.22 -9.43
C GLN A 107 13.39 9.43 -10.70
N ARG A 108 12.55 9.47 -11.73
CA ARG A 108 12.74 8.77 -12.99
C ARG A 108 12.54 9.71 -14.16
N ASP A 109 13.17 9.39 -15.29
CA ASP A 109 12.88 10.08 -16.54
C ASP A 109 11.47 9.75 -17.01
N VAL A 110 10.67 10.80 -17.18
CA VAL A 110 9.28 10.73 -17.64
C VAL A 110 9.12 11.27 -19.06
N GLY A 111 10.22 11.68 -19.72
CA GLY A 111 10.23 12.35 -21.00
C GLY A 111 9.76 13.81 -20.93
N SER A 112 10.04 14.60 -21.97
CA SER A 112 9.70 16.04 -22.00
C SER A 112 8.19 16.32 -22.09
N THR A 113 7.39 15.32 -22.43
CA THR A 113 5.93 15.40 -22.56
C THR A 113 5.20 14.36 -21.71
N PHE A 114 5.82 13.87 -20.64
CA PHE A 114 5.24 12.88 -19.73
C PHE A 114 4.86 11.57 -20.44
N ASN A 115 5.64 11.15 -21.44
CA ASN A 115 5.34 10.03 -22.34
C ASN A 115 6.09 8.73 -22.00
N MET A 116 6.85 8.70 -20.90
CA MET A 116 7.62 7.53 -20.46
C MET A 116 7.08 6.91 -19.16
N VAL A 117 5.80 7.14 -18.85
CA VAL A 117 5.16 6.74 -17.57
C VAL A 117 4.14 5.61 -17.71
N GLY A 118 4.10 4.94 -18.86
CA GLY A 118 3.00 4.02 -19.17
C GLY A 118 1.74 4.80 -19.54
N ASP A 119 0.62 4.48 -18.87
CA ASP A 119 -0.67 5.11 -19.13
C ASP A 119 -0.87 6.41 -18.35
N GLY A 120 -0.11 6.65 -17.28
CA GLY A 120 -0.22 7.89 -16.52
C GLY A 120 0.49 7.90 -15.17
N ALA A 121 -0.02 8.74 -14.26
CA ALA A 121 0.47 8.84 -12.89
C ALA A 121 -0.66 8.69 -11.85
N THR A 122 -0.31 8.04 -10.75
CA THR A 122 -1.12 7.87 -9.54
C THR A 122 -0.61 8.80 -8.45
N PHE A 123 -1.52 9.44 -7.72
CA PHE A 123 -1.23 10.30 -6.58
C PHE A 123 -1.85 9.71 -5.31
N LEU A 124 -1.02 9.53 -4.28
CA LEU A 124 -1.45 9.30 -2.90
C LEU A 124 -1.36 10.62 -2.15
N ILE A 125 -2.41 10.93 -1.40
CA ILE A 125 -2.59 12.22 -0.74
C ILE A 125 -3.25 12.02 0.62
N HIS A 126 -3.01 12.96 1.51
CA HIS A 126 -3.85 13.22 2.68
C HIS A 126 -4.22 14.70 2.72
N LEU A 127 -5.04 15.06 3.71
CA LEU A 127 -5.39 16.45 3.96
C LEU A 127 -4.79 16.92 5.28
N GLN A 128 -4.24 18.11 5.29
CA GLN A 128 -4.00 18.85 6.52
C GLN A 128 -5.27 19.59 6.94
N LYS A 129 -5.72 19.32 8.15
CA LYS A 129 -6.83 19.99 8.81
C LYS A 129 -6.30 21.10 9.70
N THR A 130 -6.72 22.34 9.44
CA THR A 130 -6.58 23.45 10.39
C THR A 130 -7.91 23.68 11.08
N ALA A 131 -7.97 23.44 12.40
CA ALA A 131 -9.17 23.76 13.18
C ALA A 131 -9.42 25.28 13.22
N MET A 132 -10.68 25.69 13.13
CA MET A 132 -11.10 27.09 13.17
C MET A 132 -12.11 27.30 14.30
N THR A 133 -11.85 28.27 15.18
CA THR A 133 -12.77 28.67 16.25
C THR A 133 -13.03 30.17 16.18
N LYS A 134 -14.25 30.57 15.82
CA LYS A 134 -14.64 31.99 15.67
C LYS A 134 -13.63 32.80 14.84
N GLY A 135 -13.19 32.24 13.71
CA GLY A 135 -12.20 32.85 12.81
C GLY A 135 -10.73 32.75 13.26
N THR A 136 -10.45 32.21 14.44
CA THR A 136 -9.08 31.98 14.94
C THR A 136 -8.58 30.60 14.51
N LYS A 137 -7.37 30.55 13.94
CA LYS A 137 -6.68 29.29 13.60
C LYS A 137 -6.26 28.55 14.88
N GLY A 138 -6.59 27.28 14.95
CA GLY A 138 -6.20 26.35 16.00
C GLY A 138 -5.07 25.42 15.55
N SER A 139 -5.07 24.21 16.10
CA SER A 139 -4.10 23.16 15.77
C SER A 139 -4.23 22.71 14.30
N VAL A 140 -3.07 22.38 13.72
CA VAL A 140 -2.96 21.68 12.43
C VAL A 140 -2.73 20.20 12.71
N THR A 141 -3.48 19.34 12.03
CA THR A 141 -3.39 17.88 12.16
C THR A 141 -3.67 17.22 10.83
N ASP A 142 -3.10 16.05 10.58
CA ASP A 142 -3.43 15.27 9.39
C ASP A 142 -4.79 14.59 9.54
N ILE A 143 -5.51 14.47 8.43
CA ILE A 143 -6.71 13.66 8.33
C ILE A 143 -6.66 12.78 7.09
N LYS A 144 -6.98 11.50 7.28
CA LYS A 144 -7.02 10.51 6.20
C LYS A 144 -8.29 10.67 5.38
N LEU A 145 -8.19 10.31 4.10
CA LEU A 145 -9.34 10.25 3.21
C LEU A 145 -10.12 8.96 3.43
N ASN A 146 -11.46 9.07 3.37
CA ASN A 146 -12.39 7.96 3.22
C ASN A 146 -13.07 8.12 1.86
N TYR A 147 -12.62 7.36 0.86
CA TYR A 147 -13.33 7.30 -0.41
C TYR A 147 -14.61 6.47 -0.24
N ASP A 148 -15.76 7.12 -0.34
CA ASP A 148 -17.06 6.49 -0.29
C ASP A 148 -17.95 7.07 -1.41
N PRO A 149 -18.29 6.29 -2.45
CA PRO A 149 -19.12 6.77 -3.55
C PRO A 149 -20.55 7.13 -3.12
N ASN A 150 -21.03 6.59 -1.99
CA ASN A 150 -22.31 6.95 -1.40
C ASN A 150 -22.21 8.18 -0.49
N ASN A 151 -21.01 8.75 -0.35
CA ASN A 151 -20.71 9.94 0.43
C ASN A 151 -21.13 9.80 1.91
N ILE A 152 -20.94 8.60 2.48
CA ILE A 152 -21.30 8.29 3.87
C ILE A 152 -20.15 8.69 4.79
N ALA A 153 -20.45 9.56 5.76
CA ALA A 153 -19.47 10.04 6.72
C ALA A 153 -18.85 8.89 7.53
N LYS A 154 -17.54 8.98 7.75
CA LYS A 154 -16.79 8.09 8.64
C LYS A 154 -16.04 8.91 9.67
N ASP A 155 -16.32 8.65 10.94
CA ASP A 155 -15.72 9.37 12.06
C ASP A 155 -14.18 9.32 12.00
N GLY A 156 -13.56 10.50 12.09
CA GLY A 156 -12.10 10.66 12.04
C GLY A 156 -11.50 10.68 10.62
N TYR A 157 -12.32 10.74 9.57
CA TYR A 157 -11.89 10.80 8.18
C TYR A 157 -12.54 11.97 7.44
N PHE A 158 -11.85 12.47 6.41
CA PHE A 158 -12.47 13.31 5.40
C PHE A 158 -13.12 12.41 4.35
N THR A 159 -14.45 12.41 4.28
CA THR A 159 -15.20 11.61 3.30
C THR A 159 -15.25 12.30 1.96
N THR A 160 -14.80 11.59 0.93
CA THR A 160 -14.67 12.07 -0.46
C THR A 160 -15.39 11.12 -1.42
N THR A 161 -16.05 11.68 -2.44
CA THR A 161 -16.55 10.97 -3.61
C THR A 161 -15.57 11.00 -4.78
N SER A 162 -14.52 11.83 -4.71
CA SER A 162 -13.39 11.73 -5.63
C SER A 162 -12.61 10.44 -5.37
N PRO A 163 -12.37 9.59 -6.39
CA PRO A 163 -11.65 8.33 -6.23
C PRO A 163 -10.29 8.51 -5.59
N TYR A 164 -9.95 7.51 -4.80
CA TYR A 164 -8.66 7.41 -4.16
C TYR A 164 -8.10 5.99 -4.36
N PRO A 165 -6.86 5.81 -4.83
CA PRO A 165 -5.93 6.84 -5.31
C PRO A 165 -6.44 7.68 -6.49
N ILE A 166 -5.80 8.82 -6.74
CA ILE A 166 -6.10 9.67 -7.90
C ILE A 166 -5.27 9.18 -9.09
N TYR A 167 -5.91 8.88 -10.22
CA TYR A 167 -5.24 8.39 -11.44
C TYR A 167 -5.44 9.35 -12.60
N ILE A 168 -4.34 9.86 -13.16
CA ILE A 168 -4.34 10.86 -14.22
C ILE A 168 -3.64 10.28 -15.44
N LYS A 169 -4.30 10.26 -16.60
CA LYS A 169 -3.66 9.86 -17.86
C LYS A 169 -2.47 10.73 -18.22
N ALA A 170 -1.49 10.12 -18.86
CA ALA A 170 -0.32 10.82 -19.39
C ALA A 170 -0.70 11.99 -20.32
N SER A 171 -1.77 11.84 -21.13
CA SER A 171 -2.25 12.88 -22.05
C SER A 171 -2.76 14.14 -21.35
N ASP A 172 -3.26 14.01 -20.11
CA ASP A 172 -3.79 15.11 -19.32
C ASP A 172 -2.69 15.83 -18.53
N LEU A 173 -1.54 15.17 -18.32
CA LEU A 173 -0.30 15.74 -17.77
C LEU A 173 0.58 16.39 -18.85
N GLY A 174 -0.06 17.07 -19.79
CA GLY A 174 0.63 17.78 -20.86
C GLY A 174 1.58 18.86 -20.32
N THR A 175 2.72 19.03 -20.98
CA THR A 175 3.76 19.99 -20.59
C THR A 175 3.20 21.40 -20.38
N LYS A 176 3.47 21.97 -19.20
CA LYS A 176 3.06 23.32 -18.76
C LYS A 176 1.54 23.55 -18.72
N LYS A 177 0.75 22.48 -18.73
CA LYS A 177 -0.69 22.57 -18.47
C LYS A 177 -0.94 22.28 -17.00
N THR A 178 -1.73 23.16 -16.38
CA THR A 178 -2.22 22.95 -15.02
C THR A 178 -3.53 22.17 -15.09
N LEU A 179 -3.54 21.00 -14.45
CA LEU A 179 -4.73 20.22 -14.20
C LEU A 179 -5.22 20.51 -12.78
N THR A 180 -6.51 20.83 -12.63
CA THR A 180 -7.15 21.04 -11.33
C THR A 180 -7.98 19.82 -10.97
N ILE A 181 -7.70 19.25 -9.79
CA ILE A 181 -8.29 18.02 -9.30
C ILE A 181 -9.06 18.35 -8.01
N PRO A 182 -10.40 18.40 -8.04
CA PRO A 182 -11.19 18.65 -6.84
C PRO A 182 -11.32 17.38 -5.98
N ILE A 183 -11.22 17.54 -4.66
CA ILE A 183 -11.46 16.46 -3.68
C ILE A 183 -12.89 16.64 -3.14
N ASN A 184 -13.87 16.27 -3.97
CA ASN A 184 -15.29 16.48 -3.71
C ASN A 184 -15.79 15.53 -2.62
N GLY A 185 -16.71 15.97 -1.77
CA GLY A 185 -17.33 15.13 -0.75
C GLY A 185 -18.02 15.96 0.32
N ILE A 186 -18.49 15.29 1.38
CA ILE A 186 -19.03 15.95 2.58
C ILE A 186 -17.95 16.30 3.62
N GLY A 187 -16.69 15.95 3.37
CA GLY A 187 -15.60 16.19 4.30
C GLY A 187 -15.78 15.41 5.60
N GLU A 188 -15.53 16.06 6.74
CA GLU A 188 -15.75 15.47 8.07
C GLU A 188 -17.20 15.55 8.54
N ASN A 189 -18.12 16.15 7.74
CA ASN A 189 -19.52 16.32 8.10
C ASN A 189 -19.72 17.10 9.42
N LEU A 190 -18.98 18.21 9.60
CA LEU A 190 -18.91 18.97 10.86
C LEU A 190 -20.16 19.82 11.11
N SER A 191 -21.38 19.33 10.86
CA SER A 191 -22.65 20.07 11.05
C SER A 191 -22.67 21.47 10.40
N GLY A 192 -21.70 21.79 9.54
CA GLY A 192 -21.49 23.09 8.92
C GLY A 192 -22.52 23.34 7.84
N LYS A 193 -22.84 24.61 7.61
CA LYS A 193 -23.74 25.02 6.52
C LYS A 193 -22.98 25.44 5.26
N ASN A 194 -21.66 25.56 5.36
CA ASN A 194 -20.80 26.11 4.32
C ASN A 194 -19.63 25.17 4.06
N VAL A 195 -19.67 24.48 2.92
CA VAL A 195 -18.68 23.47 2.51
C VAL A 195 -18.10 23.85 1.16
N LYS A 196 -16.76 23.77 1.06
CA LYS A 196 -16.02 23.90 -0.19
C LYS A 196 -14.96 22.80 -0.24
N ALA A 197 -14.98 22.01 -1.31
CA ALA A 197 -13.98 20.99 -1.57
C ALA A 197 -12.57 21.61 -1.70
N PRO A 198 -11.54 21.03 -1.07
CA PRO A 198 -10.16 21.39 -1.37
C PRO A 198 -9.80 20.89 -2.78
N GLN A 199 -8.79 21.50 -3.39
CA GLN A 199 -8.33 21.13 -4.73
C GLN A 199 -6.82 20.97 -4.76
N LEU A 200 -6.37 20.11 -5.67
CA LEU A 200 -4.97 19.93 -6.03
C LEU A 200 -4.76 20.42 -7.46
N ASN A 201 -3.91 21.41 -7.65
CA ASN A 201 -3.45 21.83 -8.96
C ASN A 201 -2.12 21.13 -9.25
N VAL A 202 -1.99 20.49 -10.41
CA VAL A 202 -0.79 19.77 -10.83
C VAL A 202 -0.32 20.29 -12.19
N THR A 203 0.97 20.56 -12.34
CA THR A 203 1.58 21.00 -13.60
C THR A 203 2.87 20.22 -13.83
N PHE A 204 2.97 19.51 -14.95
CA PHE A 204 4.25 18.93 -15.38
C PHE A 204 5.07 19.96 -16.17
N ASN A 205 6.29 20.24 -15.75
CA ASN A 205 7.05 21.37 -16.29
C ASN A 205 7.85 21.04 -17.57
N GLY A 206 7.95 19.76 -17.95
CA GLY A 206 8.67 19.30 -19.15
C GLY A 206 10.20 19.18 -18.99
N ASN A 207 10.72 19.44 -17.79
CA ASN A 207 12.15 19.36 -17.44
C ASN A 207 12.42 18.31 -16.35
N GLY A 208 11.57 17.28 -16.25
CA GLY A 208 11.66 16.27 -15.19
C GLY A 208 11.17 16.74 -13.82
N THR A 209 10.50 17.89 -13.75
CA THR A 209 9.88 18.39 -12.50
C THR A 209 8.37 18.48 -12.62
N MET A 210 7.70 18.37 -11.48
CA MET A 210 6.26 18.56 -11.35
C MET A 210 6.00 19.59 -10.26
N THR A 211 5.09 20.52 -10.54
CA THR A 211 4.63 21.51 -9.58
C THR A 211 3.23 21.14 -9.12
N PHE A 212 3.01 21.11 -7.81
CA PHE A 212 1.68 20.95 -7.23
C PHE A 212 1.38 22.06 -6.22
N GLU A 213 0.10 22.45 -6.15
CA GLU A 213 -0.38 23.52 -5.28
C GLU A 213 -1.75 23.14 -4.74
N SER A 214 -1.97 23.36 -3.43
CA SER A 214 -3.28 23.18 -2.84
C SER A 214 -4.11 24.45 -2.91
N VAL A 215 -5.39 24.29 -3.26
CA VAL A 215 -6.42 25.31 -3.02
C VAL A 215 -7.20 24.89 -1.78
N THR A 216 -7.19 25.76 -0.77
CA THR A 216 -7.86 25.51 0.52
C THR A 216 -9.37 25.28 0.35
N GLY A 217 -9.83 24.16 0.90
CA GLY A 217 -11.23 23.84 1.14
C GLY A 217 -11.64 24.14 2.58
N TYR A 218 -12.93 24.06 2.88
CA TYR A 218 -13.44 24.29 4.23
C TYR A 218 -14.76 23.56 4.49
N ASP A 219 -15.02 23.26 5.76
CA ASP A 219 -16.31 22.81 6.29
C ASP A 219 -16.56 23.58 7.59
N ASN A 220 -17.49 24.55 7.55
CA ASN A 220 -17.74 25.44 8.68
C ASN A 220 -19.19 25.94 8.78
N ASP A 221 -19.49 26.62 9.88
CA ASP A 221 -20.81 27.19 10.21
C ASP A 221 -21.23 28.39 9.34
N GLY A 222 -20.34 28.94 8.50
CA GLY A 222 -20.60 30.07 7.62
C GLY A 222 -20.77 31.42 8.33
N ASN A 223 -20.36 31.54 9.60
CA ASN A 223 -20.53 32.78 10.36
C ASN A 223 -19.60 33.89 9.86
N SER A 224 -20.18 34.99 9.39
CA SER A 224 -19.45 36.15 8.84
C SER A 224 -18.62 36.91 9.88
N ALA A 225 -18.95 36.80 11.17
CA ALA A 225 -18.16 37.37 12.26
C ALA A 225 -16.93 36.52 12.64
N GLY A 226 -16.78 35.34 12.03
CA GLY A 226 -15.70 34.40 12.27
C GLY A 226 -16.23 32.97 12.27
N ALA A 227 -15.87 32.19 11.26
CA ALA A 227 -16.37 30.84 11.09
C ALA A 227 -15.77 29.86 12.12
N THR A 228 -16.58 28.90 12.56
CA THR A 228 -16.14 27.75 13.38
C THR A 228 -16.28 26.48 12.55
N GLY A 229 -15.25 25.64 12.53
CA GLY A 229 -15.16 24.46 11.67
C GLY A 229 -13.72 24.08 11.37
N ALA A 230 -13.43 23.73 10.12
CA ALA A 230 -12.08 23.41 9.67
C ALA A 230 -11.79 23.90 8.25
N ASN A 231 -10.51 24.19 7.99
CA ASN A 231 -9.95 24.37 6.66
C ASN A 231 -9.11 23.15 6.30
N TYR A 232 -9.08 22.81 5.02
CA TYR A 232 -8.38 21.64 4.50
C TYR A 232 -7.44 22.02 3.37
N GLU A 233 -6.21 21.55 3.45
CA GLU A 233 -5.18 21.70 2.42
C GLU A 233 -4.74 20.30 1.98
N VAL A 234 -4.54 20.11 0.67
CA VAL A 234 -4.11 18.83 0.08
C VAL A 234 -2.60 18.74 0.16
N VAL A 235 -2.11 17.61 0.66
CA VAL A 235 -0.69 17.28 0.68
C VAL A 235 -0.45 16.05 -0.19
N VAL A 236 0.54 16.12 -1.06
CA VAL A 236 0.95 15.00 -1.92
C VAL A 236 2.00 14.17 -1.20
N ASP A 237 1.66 12.92 -0.88
CA ASP A 237 2.56 11.98 -0.22
C ASP A 237 3.42 11.24 -1.23
N VAL A 238 2.79 10.75 -2.30
CA VAL A 238 3.43 9.90 -3.31
C VAL A 238 2.91 10.24 -4.69
N ILE A 239 3.82 10.25 -5.66
CA ILE A 239 3.51 10.19 -7.08
C ILE A 239 4.17 8.94 -7.63
N ALA A 240 3.41 8.14 -8.36
CA ALA A 240 3.91 6.94 -9.04
C ALA A 240 3.42 6.88 -10.48
N THR A 241 4.11 6.15 -11.35
CA THR A 241 3.58 5.78 -12.67
C THR A 241 2.47 4.74 -12.53
N PHE A 242 1.74 4.48 -13.61
CA PHE A 242 0.99 3.24 -13.75
C PHE A 242 0.81 2.85 -15.22
N SER A 243 0.61 1.56 -15.46
CA SER A 243 0.12 1.01 -16.72
C SER A 243 -1.15 0.21 -16.47
N THR A 244 -1.94 0.00 -17.53
CA THR A 244 -3.17 -0.77 -17.52
C THR A 244 -2.97 -2.13 -18.17
N GLN A 245 -3.73 -3.10 -17.68
CA GLN A 245 -3.77 -4.45 -18.20
C GLN A 245 -5.15 -5.07 -17.95
N PRO A 246 -5.49 -6.17 -18.62
CA PRO A 246 -6.66 -6.96 -18.23
C PRO A 246 -6.56 -7.43 -16.77
N ALA A 247 -7.71 -7.56 -16.11
CA ALA A 247 -7.79 -8.06 -14.73
C ALA A 247 -7.06 -9.39 -14.55
N VAL A 248 -6.35 -9.53 -13.43
CA VAL A 248 -5.56 -10.73 -13.10
C VAL A 248 -6.20 -11.52 -11.96
N ALA A 249 -6.02 -12.84 -12.00
CA ALA A 249 -6.52 -13.72 -10.94
C ALA A 249 -5.84 -13.40 -9.60
N GLN A 250 -6.64 -13.22 -8.56
CA GLN A 250 -6.15 -12.85 -7.23
C GLN A 250 -5.72 -14.09 -6.42
N LEU A 251 -4.59 -14.00 -5.71
CA LEU A 251 -4.14 -15.03 -4.78
C LEU A 251 -4.97 -14.98 -3.50
N PRO A 252 -5.48 -16.11 -2.97
CA PRO A 252 -6.21 -16.08 -1.71
C PRO A 252 -5.28 -15.79 -0.53
N ALA A 253 -5.84 -15.20 0.54
CA ALA A 253 -5.10 -14.85 1.76
C ALA A 253 -4.44 -16.05 2.48
N SER A 254 -4.81 -17.29 2.12
CA SER A 254 -4.17 -18.51 2.63
C SER A 254 -2.81 -18.81 1.98
N VAL A 255 -2.45 -18.15 0.88
CA VAL A 255 -1.15 -18.33 0.23
C VAL A 255 -0.08 -17.59 1.01
N ASN A 256 0.99 -18.30 1.37
CA ASN A 256 2.20 -17.68 1.89
C ASN A 256 3.07 -17.22 0.71
N LEU A 257 3.27 -15.90 0.59
CA LEU A 257 4.25 -15.32 -0.34
C LEU A 257 5.68 -15.49 0.19
N PHE A 258 5.82 -15.53 1.52
CA PHE A 258 7.07 -15.81 2.21
C PHE A 258 6.80 -16.52 3.54
N SER A 259 7.71 -17.40 3.94
CA SER A 259 7.75 -18.01 5.28
C SER A 259 9.20 -18.30 5.63
N GLY A 260 9.68 -17.80 6.77
CA GLY A 260 11.08 -17.92 7.16
C GLY A 260 11.43 -17.00 8.32
N SER A 261 12.69 -16.64 8.50
CA SER A 261 13.12 -15.57 9.41
C SER A 261 14.16 -14.75 8.67
N ALA A 262 13.76 -13.59 8.17
CA ALA A 262 14.62 -12.74 7.34
C ALA A 262 14.49 -11.26 7.71
N SER A 263 15.58 -10.52 7.50
CA SER A 263 15.63 -9.05 7.48
C SER A 263 16.43 -8.62 6.25
N GLY A 264 16.27 -7.36 5.81
CA GLY A 264 16.76 -6.90 4.52
C GLY A 264 15.88 -7.42 3.36
N ASP A 265 16.52 -7.76 2.24
CA ASP A 265 15.85 -8.17 1.00
C ASP A 265 15.15 -9.53 1.14
N ILE A 266 13.85 -9.55 0.85
CA ILE A 266 12.96 -10.70 0.92
C ILE A 266 12.29 -10.87 -0.45
N ALA A 267 12.64 -11.96 -1.13
CA ALA A 267 11.96 -12.37 -2.36
C ALA A 267 10.61 -13.03 -2.04
N LEU A 268 9.57 -12.68 -2.80
CA LEU A 268 8.22 -13.19 -2.62
C LEU A 268 7.89 -14.20 -3.72
N SER A 269 7.26 -15.31 -3.34
CA SER A 269 6.87 -16.38 -4.26
C SER A 269 5.41 -16.23 -4.69
N GLY A 270 5.14 -16.43 -5.98
CA GLY A 270 3.79 -16.49 -6.55
C GLY A 270 3.13 -15.14 -6.82
N VAL A 271 3.60 -14.05 -6.19
CA VAL A 271 3.14 -12.70 -6.49
C VAL A 271 3.71 -12.21 -7.82
N SER A 272 2.94 -11.41 -8.55
CA SER A 272 3.41 -10.71 -9.75
C SER A 272 4.36 -9.57 -9.38
N ASN A 273 5.11 -9.06 -10.36
CA ASN A 273 6.16 -8.06 -10.12
C ASN A 273 5.63 -6.77 -9.46
N PHE A 274 4.38 -6.37 -9.68
CA PHE A 274 3.80 -5.14 -9.12
C PHE A 274 2.58 -5.42 -8.22
N PHE A 275 2.51 -6.64 -7.66
CA PHE A 275 1.49 -7.05 -6.69
C PHE A 275 0.05 -7.00 -7.23
N GLU A 276 -0.14 -7.09 -8.54
CA GLU A 276 -1.44 -7.03 -9.18
C GLU A 276 -2.37 -8.17 -8.73
N ASN A 277 -1.80 -9.32 -8.38
CA ASN A 277 -2.53 -10.48 -7.87
C ASN A 277 -2.63 -10.56 -6.32
N SER A 278 -2.37 -9.48 -5.59
CA SER A 278 -2.35 -9.46 -4.11
C SER A 278 -3.63 -8.94 -3.44
N MET A 279 -4.82 -9.35 -3.88
CA MET A 279 -6.12 -8.96 -3.28
C MET A 279 -6.22 -7.46 -2.95
N ASP A 280 -6.31 -7.10 -1.66
CA ASP A 280 -6.38 -5.72 -1.16
C ASP A 280 -5.02 -5.21 -0.64
N GLY A 281 -3.97 -6.03 -0.70
CA GLY A 281 -2.63 -5.72 -0.22
C GLY A 281 -1.89 -6.94 0.33
N ILE A 282 -0.83 -6.68 1.10
CA ILE A 282 -0.07 -7.72 1.80
C ILE A 282 -0.12 -7.50 3.31
N GLU A 283 -0.20 -8.60 4.04
CA GLU A 283 -0.05 -8.66 5.49
C GLU A 283 1.33 -9.23 5.80
N ILE A 284 2.04 -8.54 6.69
CA ILE A 284 3.38 -8.89 7.11
C ILE A 284 3.32 -9.24 8.59
N THR A 285 3.80 -10.44 8.91
CA THR A 285 3.96 -10.92 10.28
C THR A 285 5.44 -10.99 10.59
N LEU A 286 5.86 -10.29 11.64
CA LEU A 286 7.19 -10.33 12.24
C LEU A 286 7.28 -11.44 13.29
N ASP A 287 8.50 -11.84 13.64
CA ASP A 287 8.76 -12.89 14.63
C ASP A 287 8.17 -12.55 16.01
N ASP A 288 7.99 -13.53 16.89
CA ASP A 288 7.63 -13.26 18.28
C ASP A 288 8.81 -12.70 19.09
N TYR A 289 10.03 -12.74 18.54
CA TYR A 289 11.24 -12.27 19.16
C TYR A 289 11.98 -11.23 18.31
N VAL A 290 12.62 -10.29 18.99
CA VAL A 290 13.67 -9.43 18.43
C VAL A 290 15.04 -9.99 18.81
N TYR A 291 16.01 -9.88 17.93
CA TYR A 291 17.30 -10.58 18.03
C TYR A 291 18.46 -9.60 18.05
N PHE A 292 19.37 -9.76 19.00
CA PHE A 292 20.65 -9.06 19.02
C PHE A 292 21.72 -9.94 18.37
N TYR A 293 22.38 -9.39 17.36
CA TYR A 293 23.51 -10.00 16.68
C TYR A 293 24.78 -9.29 17.11
N ASN A 294 25.78 -10.03 17.58
CA ASN A 294 27.05 -9.44 17.95
C ASN A 294 28.03 -9.51 16.77
N LEU A 295 28.19 -8.38 16.08
CA LEU A 295 29.06 -8.25 14.91
C LEU A 295 30.52 -8.60 15.18
N ALA A 296 30.99 -8.55 16.44
CA ALA A 296 32.36 -8.93 16.79
C ALA A 296 32.60 -10.45 16.74
N TYR A 297 31.54 -11.27 16.79
CA TYR A 297 31.64 -12.73 16.84
C TYR A 297 30.99 -13.41 15.64
N SER A 298 29.80 -12.96 15.23
CA SER A 298 29.10 -13.44 14.03
C SER A 298 27.92 -12.53 13.71
N SER A 299 27.78 -12.14 12.45
CA SER A 299 26.60 -11.41 11.96
C SER A 299 25.38 -12.30 11.71
N SER A 300 25.54 -13.63 11.71
CA SER A 300 24.49 -14.58 11.33
C SER A 300 23.89 -15.37 12.49
N ILE A 301 24.55 -15.40 13.65
CA ILE A 301 24.07 -16.14 14.84
C ILE A 301 23.64 -15.13 15.91
N PRO A 302 22.36 -15.12 16.31
CA PRO A 302 21.90 -14.22 17.35
C PRO A 302 22.43 -14.66 18.72
N VAL A 303 22.81 -13.69 19.54
CA VAL A 303 23.37 -13.91 20.89
C VAL A 303 22.29 -13.77 21.95
N TYR A 304 21.38 -12.81 21.77
CA TYR A 304 20.24 -12.59 22.66
C TYR A 304 18.96 -12.48 21.86
N ARG A 305 17.84 -12.84 22.48
CA ARG A 305 16.52 -12.51 21.97
C ARG A 305 15.59 -12.03 23.06
N ILE A 306 14.67 -11.15 22.71
CA ILE A 306 13.65 -10.61 23.62
C ILE A 306 12.29 -10.83 22.97
N LYS A 307 11.34 -11.37 23.73
CA LYS A 307 9.98 -11.58 23.23
C LYS A 307 9.30 -10.22 23.01
N SER A 308 8.78 -9.98 21.81
CA SER A 308 8.13 -8.72 21.40
C SER A 308 6.93 -8.38 22.28
N SER A 309 6.21 -9.39 22.78
CA SER A 309 5.12 -9.21 23.73
C SER A 309 5.53 -8.52 25.04
N ASN A 310 6.83 -8.54 25.39
CA ASN A 310 7.32 -7.84 26.58
C ASN A 310 7.33 -6.31 26.40
N PHE A 311 7.18 -5.82 25.16
CA PHE A 311 7.05 -4.39 24.84
C PHE A 311 5.90 -4.12 23.84
N VAL A 312 4.95 -5.07 23.78
CA VAL A 312 3.59 -5.06 23.17
C VAL A 312 3.50 -4.34 21.81
N LEU A 313 4.31 -4.77 20.84
CA LEU A 313 4.12 -4.36 19.46
C LEU A 313 3.22 -5.37 18.76
N SER A 314 2.27 -4.88 17.96
CA SER A 314 1.63 -5.75 16.97
C SER A 314 2.73 -6.27 16.06
N ASN A 315 2.93 -7.59 16.05
CA ASN A 315 3.86 -8.23 15.11
C ASN A 315 3.26 -8.34 13.71
N THR A 316 1.98 -7.99 13.54
CA THR A 316 1.29 -8.07 12.26
C THR A 316 0.78 -6.71 11.85
N PHE A 317 1.02 -6.33 10.60
CA PHE A 317 0.50 -5.12 9.99
C PHE A 317 0.24 -5.33 8.50
N LYS A 318 -0.60 -4.47 7.95
CA LYS A 318 -1.07 -4.54 6.56
C LYS A 318 -0.51 -3.35 5.79
N ILE A 319 -0.10 -3.61 4.55
CA ILE A 319 0.25 -2.60 3.55
C ILE A 319 -0.81 -2.70 2.46
N SER A 320 -1.52 -1.60 2.23
CA SER A 320 -2.61 -1.61 1.26
C SER A 320 -2.10 -1.67 -0.16
N LYS A 321 -2.94 -2.19 -1.07
CA LYS A 321 -2.53 -2.41 -2.46
C LYS A 321 -2.03 -1.13 -3.11
N GLU A 322 -2.63 0.01 -2.83
CA GLU A 322 -2.23 1.31 -3.35
C GLU A 322 -0.82 1.73 -2.94
N GLU A 323 -0.33 1.27 -1.78
CA GLU A 323 1.03 1.52 -1.29
C GLU A 323 2.05 0.52 -1.84
N LEU A 324 1.65 -0.51 -2.59
CA LEU A 324 2.57 -1.48 -3.22
C LEU A 324 3.18 -0.92 -4.51
N ILE A 325 4.01 0.12 -4.38
CA ILE A 325 4.68 0.85 -5.46
C ILE A 325 6.18 0.52 -5.43
N ASP A 326 6.76 0.14 -6.57
CA ASP A 326 8.20 -0.16 -6.67
C ASP A 326 9.05 1.06 -6.25
N GLY A 327 9.86 0.86 -5.21
CA GLY A 327 10.74 1.86 -4.60
C GLY A 327 10.14 2.67 -3.45
N ILE A 328 8.86 2.55 -3.13
CA ILE A 328 8.25 3.29 -2.00
C ILE A 328 8.84 2.85 -0.67
N ASN A 329 9.14 3.82 0.20
CA ASN A 329 9.64 3.57 1.55
C ASN A 329 8.53 3.81 2.58
N ILE A 330 7.97 2.76 3.15
CA ILE A 330 6.85 2.83 4.08
C ILE A 330 7.38 2.78 5.50
N ASN A 331 7.11 3.83 6.28
CA ASN A 331 7.39 3.83 7.71
C ASN A 331 6.24 3.17 8.48
N ILE A 332 6.52 2.03 9.08
CA ILE A 332 5.60 1.30 9.95
C ILE A 332 5.62 1.93 11.33
N ILE A 333 4.49 2.53 11.72
CA ILE A 333 4.36 3.13 13.05
C ILE A 333 4.20 2.02 14.10
N LEU A 334 5.32 1.68 14.74
CA LEU A 334 5.37 0.74 15.85
C LEU A 334 5.23 1.53 17.16
N LYS A 335 4.08 1.39 17.85
CA LYS A 335 3.80 2.09 19.12
C LYS A 335 4.02 1.17 20.31
N PRO A 336 5.17 1.27 21.02
CA PRO A 336 5.38 0.52 22.26
C PRO A 336 4.49 1.08 23.37
N PHE A 337 3.99 0.21 24.27
CA PHE A 337 3.30 0.66 25.50
C PHE A 337 4.28 1.20 26.55
N LEU A 338 5.56 0.83 26.44
CA LEU A 338 6.61 1.34 27.31
C LEU A 338 7.10 2.69 26.78
N ASP A 339 6.89 3.74 27.57
CA ASP A 339 7.60 5.01 27.35
C ASP A 339 9.10 4.74 27.42
N SER A 340 9.88 5.38 26.54
CA SER A 340 11.35 5.30 26.50
C SER A 340 12.04 5.73 27.82
N THR A 341 11.27 6.35 28.72
CA THR A 341 11.67 6.79 30.06
C THR A 341 11.37 5.77 31.15
N SER A 342 10.55 4.75 30.88
CA SER A 342 10.19 3.71 31.84
C SER A 342 11.30 2.68 31.96
N VAL A 343 12.00 2.69 33.11
CA VAL A 343 13.03 1.69 33.45
C VAL A 343 12.33 0.38 33.83
N ILE A 344 11.85 -0.35 32.83
CA ILE A 344 11.32 -1.70 33.03
C ILE A 344 12.38 -2.69 32.56
N THR A 345 12.82 -3.54 33.50
CA THR A 345 13.71 -4.66 33.21
C THR A 345 12.94 -5.69 32.41
N ILE A 346 13.35 -5.90 31.16
CA ILE A 346 12.73 -6.85 30.26
C ILE A 346 13.49 -8.18 30.31
N PRO A 347 12.81 -9.33 30.51
CA PRO A 347 13.46 -10.63 30.44
C PRO A 347 13.92 -10.91 29.01
N PHE A 348 15.09 -11.54 28.90
CA PHE A 348 15.70 -11.93 27.64
C PHE A 348 16.19 -13.38 27.72
N GLU A 349 16.35 -13.98 26.55
CA GLU A 349 16.94 -15.31 26.40
C GLU A 349 18.32 -15.18 25.76
N GLN A 350 19.26 -15.99 26.25
CA GLN A 350 20.61 -16.06 25.74
C GLN A 350 20.79 -17.32 24.91
N ASN A 351 21.51 -17.19 23.80
CA ASN A 351 21.97 -18.34 23.04
C ASN A 351 23.14 -19.00 23.78
N ASN A 352 22.89 -20.18 24.31
CA ASN A 352 23.83 -21.05 25.01
C ASN A 352 24.37 -22.16 24.11
N GLY A 353 24.03 -22.12 22.81
CA GLY A 353 24.50 -23.07 21.81
C GLY A 353 25.94 -22.85 21.39
N THR A 354 26.50 -23.82 20.66
CA THR A 354 27.81 -23.71 19.99
C THR A 354 27.64 -23.21 18.56
N ASN A 355 28.73 -23.09 17.81
CA ASN A 355 28.71 -22.69 16.39
C ASN A 355 27.85 -23.61 15.49
N GLU A 356 27.39 -24.76 15.99
CA GLU A 356 26.62 -25.76 15.25
C GLU A 356 25.10 -25.72 15.52
N GLY A 357 24.63 -24.91 16.47
CA GLY A 357 23.20 -24.83 16.76
C GLY A 357 22.81 -23.78 17.79
N ILE A 358 21.60 -23.24 17.66
CA ILE A 358 21.04 -22.23 18.57
C ILE A 358 20.30 -22.96 19.70
N VAL A 359 20.66 -22.68 20.96
CA VAL A 359 19.97 -23.21 22.15
C VAL A 359 19.63 -22.05 23.06
N TRP A 360 18.33 -21.74 23.16
CA TRP A 360 17.87 -20.64 24.00
C TRP A 360 17.74 -21.08 25.46
N GLY A 361 18.35 -20.30 26.36
CA GLY A 361 18.18 -20.46 27.79
C GLY A 361 17.92 -19.12 28.47
N ASN A 362 17.52 -19.17 29.74
CA ASN A 362 17.31 -17.97 30.53
C ASN A 362 18.61 -17.18 30.66
N GLY A 363 18.59 -15.89 30.32
CA GLY A 363 19.72 -15.02 30.54
C GLY A 363 19.92 -14.75 32.04
N THR A 364 21.10 -15.05 32.58
CA THR A 364 21.39 -14.89 34.02
C THR A 364 22.02 -13.53 34.36
N ASP A 365 22.47 -12.77 33.36
CA ASP A 365 23.50 -11.74 33.58
C ASP A 365 23.27 -10.35 32.99
N LYS A 366 22.17 -10.07 32.29
CA LYS A 366 21.90 -8.73 31.74
C LYS A 366 20.44 -8.37 31.92
N ASN A 367 20.12 -7.13 32.28
CA ASN A 367 18.76 -6.64 32.11
C ASN A 367 18.81 -5.57 31.01
N PHE A 368 17.71 -5.46 30.27
CA PHE A 368 17.57 -4.45 29.22
C PHE A 368 16.42 -3.52 29.57
N ASN A 369 16.64 -2.23 29.38
CA ASN A 369 15.59 -1.23 29.36
C ASN A 369 15.32 -0.86 27.90
N PHE A 370 14.05 -0.87 27.50
CA PHE A 370 13.67 -0.40 26.17
C PHE A 370 13.96 1.10 26.01
N LYS A 371 14.59 1.49 24.91
CA LYS A 371 14.90 2.90 24.60
C LYS A 371 14.04 3.46 23.48
N GLY A 372 13.69 2.64 22.48
CA GLY A 372 12.87 3.06 21.36
C GLY A 372 13.04 2.21 20.12
N VAL A 373 12.31 2.59 19.08
CA VAL A 373 12.40 2.07 17.73
C VAL A 373 13.35 2.99 16.95
N THR A 374 14.43 2.45 16.39
CA THR A 374 15.38 3.22 15.57
C THR A 374 15.09 3.09 14.09
N LYS A 375 14.55 1.95 13.68
CA LYS A 375 14.14 1.71 12.30
C LYS A 375 12.86 0.91 12.25
N SER A 376 11.99 1.26 11.32
CA SER A 376 10.69 0.62 11.15
C SER A 376 10.21 0.77 9.72
N ASN A 377 11.09 0.54 8.76
CA ASN A 377 10.81 0.85 7.36
C ASN A 377 10.77 -0.40 6.48
N ILE A 378 9.91 -0.35 5.46
CA ILE A 378 9.83 -1.33 4.39
C ILE A 378 9.98 -0.61 3.06
N ILE A 379 10.85 -1.13 2.20
CA ILE A 379 10.95 -0.69 0.81
C ILE A 379 10.29 -1.75 -0.06
N ILE A 380 9.28 -1.38 -0.84
CA ILE A 380 8.64 -2.31 -1.78
C ILE A 380 9.52 -2.40 -3.04
N GLY A 381 9.77 -3.62 -3.50
CA GLY A 381 10.45 -3.90 -4.75
C GLY A 381 9.59 -4.75 -5.67
N LYS A 382 10.11 -5.07 -6.86
CA LYS A 382 9.40 -5.99 -7.76
C LYS A 382 9.33 -7.39 -7.17
N SER A 383 8.11 -7.88 -6.92
CA SER A 383 7.87 -9.21 -6.30
C SER A 383 8.77 -9.48 -5.08
N SER A 384 9.10 -8.42 -4.34
CA SER A 384 10.06 -8.43 -3.23
C SER A 384 9.79 -7.25 -2.31
N LEU A 385 10.38 -7.29 -1.12
CA LEU A 385 10.48 -6.13 -0.26
C LEU A 385 11.80 -6.17 0.50
N SER A 386 12.27 -5.03 0.97
CA SER A 386 13.36 -4.94 1.95
C SER A 386 12.80 -4.44 3.27
N SER A 387 13.01 -5.19 4.35
CA SER A 387 12.57 -4.80 5.70
C SER A 387 13.74 -4.41 6.59
N ASP A 388 13.65 -3.28 7.28
CA ASP A 388 14.64 -2.84 8.27
C ASP A 388 13.91 -2.42 9.56
N PHE A 389 13.83 -3.36 10.50
CA PHE A 389 13.22 -3.17 11.82
C PHE A 389 14.29 -3.29 12.88
N GLU A 390 14.55 -2.19 13.59
CA GLU A 390 15.58 -2.11 14.62
C GLU A 390 15.05 -1.42 15.88
N PHE A 391 15.38 -2.01 17.02
CA PHE A 391 15.03 -1.53 18.35
C PHE A 391 16.28 -1.31 19.17
N THR A 392 16.33 -0.19 19.89
CA THR A 392 17.43 0.05 20.81
C THR A 392 17.02 -0.28 22.23
N PHE A 393 17.89 -1.02 22.90
CA PHE A 393 17.82 -1.31 24.33
C PHE A 393 19.06 -0.78 25.03
N LYS A 394 18.90 -0.36 26.28
CA LYS A 394 19.99 0.05 27.17
C LYS A 394 20.34 -1.09 28.09
N ASN A 395 21.61 -1.46 28.13
CA ASN A 395 22.12 -2.48 29.04
C ASN A 395 22.16 -1.93 30.48
N THR A 396 21.54 -2.61 31.43
CA THR A 396 21.47 -2.12 32.83
C THR A 396 22.80 -2.25 33.59
N ARG A 397 23.66 -3.21 33.24
CA ARG A 397 24.99 -3.37 33.87
C ARG A 397 26.03 -2.44 33.28
N ALA A 398 25.86 -2.04 32.03
CA ALA A 398 26.75 -1.13 31.34
C ALA A 398 25.92 -0.01 30.68
N PRO A 399 25.35 0.92 31.48
CA PRO A 399 24.37 1.90 31.01
C PRO A 399 24.92 2.92 30.00
N SER A 400 26.23 2.98 29.78
CA SER A 400 26.83 3.74 28.68
C SER A 400 26.69 3.05 27.32
N PHE A 401 26.26 1.78 27.28
CA PHE A 401 26.12 0.99 26.06
C PHE A 401 24.65 0.79 25.69
N THR A 402 24.38 0.92 24.39
CA THR A 402 23.10 0.62 23.77
C THR A 402 23.28 -0.54 22.79
N ASP A 403 22.36 -1.49 22.85
CA ASP A 403 22.34 -2.67 22.02
C ASP A 403 21.16 -2.57 21.05
N ASN A 404 21.42 -2.84 19.77
CA ASN A 404 20.40 -2.82 18.71
C ASN A 404 19.92 -4.24 18.41
N PHE A 405 18.61 -4.43 18.45
CA PHE A 405 17.95 -5.69 18.18
C PHE A 405 17.17 -5.57 16.88
N ASN A 406 17.34 -6.55 15.99
CA ASN A 406 16.63 -6.64 14.72
C ASN A 406 15.36 -7.45 14.87
N TRP A 407 14.32 -7.09 14.12
CA TRP A 407 13.08 -7.85 14.08
C TRP A 407 12.85 -8.44 12.69
N ASN A 408 12.88 -9.76 12.63
CA ASN A 408 12.80 -10.46 11.36
C ASN A 408 11.34 -10.65 10.94
N VAL A 409 11.10 -10.57 9.63
CA VAL A 409 9.85 -10.99 9.01
C VAL A 409 9.75 -12.52 9.09
N LEU A 410 8.62 -13.00 9.59
CA LEU A 410 8.29 -14.41 9.73
C LEU A 410 7.47 -14.91 8.54
N LYS A 411 6.49 -14.12 8.12
CA LYS A 411 5.51 -14.50 7.09
C LYS A 411 5.00 -13.28 6.34
N ILE A 412 4.73 -13.47 5.05
CA ILE A 412 4.01 -12.50 4.22
C ILE A 412 2.91 -13.24 3.46
N SER A 413 1.70 -12.69 3.43
CA SER A 413 0.55 -13.23 2.68
C SER A 413 -0.34 -12.11 2.12
N PRO A 414 -1.13 -12.36 1.07
CA PRO A 414 -2.18 -11.43 0.68
C PRO A 414 -3.23 -11.29 1.78
N TYR A 415 -4.00 -10.20 1.80
CA TYR A 415 -5.18 -10.09 2.66
C TYR A 415 -6.40 -9.55 1.89
N LYS A 416 -7.58 -9.80 2.47
CA LYS A 416 -8.84 -9.18 2.07
C LYS A 416 -9.47 -8.47 3.27
N ASN A 417 -9.97 -7.26 3.09
CA ASN A 417 -10.69 -6.49 4.11
C ASN A 417 -12.18 -6.85 4.19
#